data_AF-A0A814DHF6-F1
#
_entry.id   AF-A0A814DHF6-F1
#
_cell.length_a   1.000
_cell.length_b   1.000
_cell.length_c   1.000
_cell.angle_alpha   90.00
_cell.angle_beta   90.00
_cell.angle_gamma   90.00
#
_symmetry.space_group_name_H-M   'P 1'
#
loop_
_entity.id
_entity.type
_entity.pdbx_description
1 polymer ?
#
loop_
_entity_poly.entity_id
_entity_poly.type
_entity_poly.pdbx_seq_one_letter_code
_entity_poly.pdbx_strand_id
1 'polypeptide(L)'
;MKILHLIIFLLNIFSIISQSPDQLYDELFQAVQMQRIFSDTKTFCDVIPRELTPNKILLLYRNEYNKPTFNLTSFVLNNFILPNITIIVHEQWTIEEHCHRLWSLLTRTTNENYSSFMDVPYPFIVPGGRFREFYYWDTYFTMLGLIRSNETQLIKNMLDNFAYLIRRIGFIPNGNRYYYEGRSQPPFFSLMTELVNQTNNYRYELELEYQFWMTKRNITLDDGTILNRYYDEFHDRPRMEAYFKDVQLANKTNNTNIYAHLRAAAESGWDFSSRWMENETDLSTLITTHIIPIDLNCLLYHLELTLGKIEQAKYRQQAIQKYMWPNERKFFFDYNYIKKQSTNRLTLAAVFPLWLNVATEDQAQYVAQQIEFLFLHDGGVVTTLANQSSQQWDYPNGWAPLQYITYRALLKTSGYESLARIIRQRWMNINERVFNNTGKMMEKYDVIDTNKLAGGGLYETQDGFGWTNGVYLEMLYDNNSDPQLSI
;
A
#
# COMPACT_ATOMS: atom_id res chain seq x y z
N MET A 1 19.64 -26.44 -28.13
CA MET A 1 19.38 -25.52 -27.00
C MET A 1 17.89 -25.22 -26.71
N LYS A 2 16.91 -25.86 -27.39
CA LYS A 2 15.46 -25.64 -27.15
C LYS A 2 14.75 -26.76 -26.37
N ILE A 3 15.46 -27.79 -25.91
CA ILE A 3 14.89 -28.94 -25.19
C ILE A 3 15.23 -28.93 -23.69
N LEU A 4 16.20 -28.11 -23.26
CA LEU A 4 16.58 -28.02 -21.84
C LEU A 4 15.66 -27.10 -21.01
N HIS A 5 14.90 -26.20 -21.64
CA HIS A 5 13.96 -25.32 -20.95
C HIS A 5 12.61 -25.99 -20.63
N LEU A 6 12.31 -27.15 -21.26
CA LEU A 6 11.07 -27.88 -21.01
C LEU A 6 11.21 -28.88 -19.84
N ILE A 7 12.44 -29.24 -19.45
CA ILE A 7 12.70 -30.26 -18.42
C ILE A 7 12.71 -29.65 -17.00
N ILE A 8 12.93 -28.33 -16.87
CA ILE A 8 12.77 -27.63 -15.57
C ILE A 8 11.28 -27.45 -15.22
N PHE A 9 10.36 -27.63 -16.17
CA PHE A 9 8.92 -27.49 -15.94
C PHE A 9 8.23 -28.75 -15.35
N LEU A 10 8.94 -29.88 -15.26
CA LEU A 10 8.37 -31.18 -14.85
C LEU A 10 8.97 -31.77 -13.56
N LEU A 11 9.66 -30.95 -12.76
CA LEU A 11 10.09 -31.29 -11.40
C LEU A 11 9.51 -30.30 -10.38
N ASN A 12 8.18 -30.18 -10.33
CA ASN A 12 7.50 -29.72 -9.12
C ASN A 12 6.77 -30.90 -8.50
N ILE A 13 7.54 -31.63 -7.71
CA ILE A 13 7.09 -32.50 -6.62
C ILE A 13 5.99 -31.74 -5.86
N PHE A 14 4.79 -32.32 -5.78
CA PHE A 14 3.66 -31.92 -4.94
C PHE A 14 3.88 -30.58 -4.20
N SER A 15 3.49 -29.46 -4.80
CA SER A 15 3.41 -28.20 -4.05
C SER A 15 2.40 -28.44 -2.94
N ILE A 16 2.89 -28.51 -1.70
CA ILE A 16 2.06 -28.42 -0.52
C ILE A 16 1.20 -27.16 -0.71
N ILE A 17 -0.12 -27.32 -0.78
CA ILE A 17 -1.03 -26.25 -1.18
C ILE A 17 -1.05 -25.21 -0.04
N SER A 18 -0.21 -24.19 -0.14
CA SER A 18 -0.32 -23.00 0.70
C SER A 18 -1.61 -22.26 0.32
N GLN A 19 -2.38 -21.88 1.34
CA GLN A 19 -3.72 -21.28 1.26
C GLN A 19 -3.83 -20.17 2.30
N SER A 20 -4.92 -19.40 2.27
CA SER A 20 -5.15 -18.41 3.31
C SER A 20 -5.44 -19.10 4.68
N PRO A 21 -5.06 -18.47 5.82
CA PRO A 21 -5.22 -19.09 7.14
C PRO A 21 -6.65 -19.50 7.50
N ASP A 22 -7.66 -18.78 7.02
CA ASP A 22 -9.07 -19.12 7.20
C ASP A 22 -9.46 -20.40 6.44
N GLN A 23 -8.87 -20.65 5.27
CA GLN A 23 -9.07 -21.90 4.53
C GLN A 23 -8.36 -23.07 5.21
N LEU A 24 -7.17 -22.83 5.77
CA LEU A 24 -6.36 -23.87 6.41
C LEU A 24 -6.90 -24.30 7.79
N TYR A 25 -7.46 -23.36 8.56
CA TYR A 25 -7.81 -23.60 9.97
C TYR A 25 -9.29 -23.35 10.31
N ASP A 26 -10.12 -22.90 9.36
CA ASP A 26 -11.59 -22.83 9.47
C ASP A 26 -12.09 -22.30 10.84
N GLU A 27 -12.78 -23.12 11.65
CA GLU A 27 -13.33 -22.66 12.93
C GLU A 27 -12.25 -22.33 13.98
N LEU A 28 -11.06 -22.93 13.89
CA LEU A 28 -9.93 -22.59 14.76
C LEU A 28 -9.48 -21.15 14.47
N PHE A 29 -9.42 -20.76 13.20
CA PHE A 29 -9.08 -19.38 12.82
C PHE A 29 -10.09 -18.39 13.42
N GLN A 30 -11.39 -18.66 13.25
CA GLN A 30 -12.45 -17.80 13.79
C GLN A 30 -12.37 -17.71 15.32
N ALA A 31 -12.18 -18.84 16.01
CA ALA A 31 -12.06 -18.88 17.46
C ALA A 31 -10.88 -18.05 17.96
N VAL A 32 -9.71 -18.18 17.33
CA VAL A 32 -8.50 -17.41 17.69
C VAL A 32 -8.74 -15.91 17.52
N GLN A 33 -9.29 -15.50 16.38
CA GLN A 33 -9.52 -14.08 16.10
C GLN A 33 -10.57 -13.47 17.03
N MET A 34 -11.67 -14.19 17.30
CA MET A 34 -12.77 -13.68 18.11
C MET A 34 -12.50 -13.70 19.62
N GLN A 35 -11.71 -14.67 20.11
CA GLN A 35 -11.28 -14.71 21.51
C GLN A 35 -10.12 -13.74 21.82
N ARG A 36 -9.50 -13.14 20.79
CA ARG A 36 -8.45 -12.12 20.92
C ARG A 36 -7.28 -12.58 21.80
N ILE A 37 -6.84 -13.82 21.59
CA ILE A 37 -5.68 -14.38 22.33
C ILE A 37 -4.36 -13.65 21.99
N PHE A 38 -4.33 -12.89 20.89
CA PHE A 38 -3.27 -11.96 20.52
C PHE A 38 -3.80 -10.52 20.44
N SER A 39 -2.97 -9.54 20.77
CA SER A 39 -3.30 -8.11 20.66
C SER A 39 -3.42 -7.64 19.21
N ASP A 40 -2.57 -8.16 18.30
CA ASP A 40 -2.65 -7.94 16.86
C ASP A 40 -3.32 -9.15 16.17
N THR A 41 -4.40 -8.90 15.45
CA THR A 41 -5.15 -9.90 14.67
C THR A 41 -4.33 -10.49 13.51
N LYS A 42 -3.28 -9.81 13.06
CA LYS A 42 -2.36 -10.33 12.03
C LYS A 42 -1.43 -11.42 12.55
N THR A 43 -1.21 -11.52 13.87
CA THR A 43 -0.29 -12.51 14.45
C THR A 43 -0.68 -13.94 14.05
N PHE A 44 -1.96 -14.31 14.18
CA PHE A 44 -2.41 -15.65 13.80
C PHE A 44 -2.49 -15.86 12.28
N CYS A 45 -2.52 -14.80 11.49
CA CYS A 45 -2.48 -14.92 10.04
C CYS A 45 -1.09 -15.33 9.52
N ASP A 46 -0.06 -15.13 10.34
CA ASP A 46 1.35 -15.31 9.97
C ASP A 46 2.02 -16.43 10.78
N VAL A 47 1.23 -17.29 11.42
CA VAL A 47 1.77 -18.46 12.12
C VAL A 47 2.15 -19.56 11.15
N ILE A 48 3.09 -20.39 11.59
CA ILE A 48 3.51 -21.59 10.87
C ILE A 48 3.21 -22.79 11.76
N PRO A 49 2.61 -23.88 11.25
CA PRO A 49 2.51 -25.13 11.98
C PRO A 49 3.88 -25.63 12.45
N ARG A 50 3.98 -26.14 13.69
CA ARG A 50 5.22 -26.77 14.20
C ARG A 50 5.48 -28.11 13.53
N GLU A 51 4.73 -29.14 13.93
CA GLU A 51 4.96 -30.53 13.51
C GLU A 51 3.82 -31.11 12.70
N LEU A 52 2.58 -30.71 13.02
CA LEU A 52 1.38 -31.26 12.41
C LEU A 52 1.00 -30.48 11.15
N THR A 53 0.41 -31.17 10.17
CA THR A 53 -0.21 -30.51 9.02
C THR A 53 -1.45 -29.73 9.46
N PRO A 54 -1.88 -28.68 8.72
CA PRO A 54 -3.07 -27.89 9.08
C PRO A 54 -4.31 -28.75 9.36
N ASN A 55 -4.60 -29.73 8.51
CA ASN A 55 -5.74 -30.66 8.71
C ASN A 55 -5.64 -31.46 10.02
N LYS A 56 -4.43 -31.87 10.44
CA LYS A 56 -4.24 -32.60 11.70
C LYS A 56 -4.41 -31.68 12.90
N ILE A 57 -3.95 -30.44 12.82
CA ILE A 57 -4.17 -29.43 13.88
C ILE A 57 -5.66 -29.14 14.03
N LEU A 58 -6.37 -28.95 12.92
CA LEU A 58 -7.81 -28.69 12.94
C LEU A 58 -8.60 -29.88 13.53
N LEU A 59 -8.24 -31.10 13.17
CA LEU A 59 -8.83 -32.30 13.79
C LEU A 59 -8.54 -32.39 15.29
N LEU A 60 -7.31 -32.07 15.71
CA LEU A 60 -6.95 -32.02 17.12
C LEU A 60 -7.78 -30.99 17.86
N TYR A 61 -7.93 -29.79 17.31
CA TYR A 61 -8.79 -28.73 17.85
C TYR A 61 -10.23 -29.23 18.02
N ARG A 62 -10.83 -29.80 16.96
CA ARG A 62 -12.19 -30.36 16.97
C ARG A 62 -12.42 -31.42 18.05
N ASN A 63 -11.38 -32.19 18.39
CA ASN A 63 -11.45 -33.21 19.44
C ASN A 63 -11.26 -32.66 20.86
N GLU A 64 -10.73 -31.44 21.00
CA GLU A 64 -10.35 -30.87 22.29
C GLU A 64 -11.19 -29.67 22.72
N TYR A 65 -11.73 -28.88 21.80
CA TYR A 65 -12.29 -27.56 22.10
C TYR A 65 -13.46 -27.55 23.10
N ASN A 66 -14.22 -28.65 23.19
CA ASN A 66 -15.34 -28.79 24.14
C ASN A 66 -14.93 -29.37 25.51
N LYS A 67 -13.66 -29.74 25.70
CA LYS A 67 -13.20 -30.30 26.98
C LYS A 67 -13.09 -29.18 28.03
N PRO A 68 -13.53 -29.39 29.28
CA PRO A 68 -13.43 -28.38 30.34
C PRO A 68 -12.01 -27.87 30.62
N THR A 69 -11.00 -28.66 30.28
CA THR A 69 -9.58 -28.32 30.47
C THR A 69 -8.96 -27.61 29.28
N PHE A 70 -9.70 -27.40 28.19
CA PHE A 70 -9.17 -26.80 26.97
C PHE A 70 -8.86 -25.31 27.17
N ASN A 71 -7.66 -24.91 26.74
CA ASN A 71 -7.26 -23.51 26.69
C ASN A 71 -6.75 -23.19 25.29
N LEU A 72 -7.43 -22.27 24.60
CA LEU A 72 -7.10 -21.92 23.22
C LEU A 72 -5.70 -21.33 23.07
N THR A 73 -5.27 -20.48 24.00
CA THR A 73 -3.93 -19.88 23.98
C THR A 73 -2.85 -20.95 24.08
N SER A 74 -2.95 -21.86 25.05
CA SER A 74 -2.02 -22.98 25.18
C SER A 74 -2.04 -23.89 23.96
N PHE A 75 -3.23 -24.19 23.42
CA PHE A 75 -3.36 -24.96 22.19
C PHE A 75 -2.60 -24.32 21.03
N VAL A 76 -2.78 -23.02 20.81
CA VAL A 76 -2.08 -22.30 19.73
C VAL A 76 -0.57 -22.30 19.95
N LEU A 77 -0.08 -21.96 21.14
CA LEU A 77 1.36 -21.90 21.42
C LEU A 77 2.05 -23.27 21.25
N ASN A 78 1.34 -24.35 21.57
CA ASN A 78 1.85 -25.72 21.43
C ASN A 78 1.88 -26.22 19.99
N ASN A 79 0.99 -25.74 19.11
CA ASN A 79 0.86 -26.24 17.73
C ASN A 79 1.50 -25.33 16.68
N PHE A 80 1.76 -24.06 17.01
CA PHE A 80 2.22 -23.06 16.05
C PHE A 80 3.50 -22.34 16.50
N ILE A 81 4.30 -21.96 15.51
CA ILE A 81 5.40 -21.01 15.62
C ILE A 81 4.82 -19.63 15.36
N LEU A 82 4.99 -18.72 16.33
CA LEU A 82 4.58 -17.33 16.18
C LEU A 82 5.58 -16.56 15.30
N PRO A 83 5.12 -15.55 14.56
CA PRO A 83 6.02 -14.73 13.76
C PRO A 83 7.03 -13.99 14.64
N ASN A 84 8.30 -14.03 14.24
CA ASN A 84 9.36 -13.28 14.92
C ASN A 84 9.25 -11.78 14.59
N ILE A 85 9.48 -10.94 15.59
CA ILE A 85 9.64 -9.49 15.41
C ILE A 85 11.13 -9.21 15.19
N THR A 86 11.45 -8.51 14.10
CA THR A 86 12.83 -8.08 13.86
C THR A 86 13.16 -6.93 14.82
N ILE A 87 14.01 -7.20 15.79
CA ILE A 87 14.52 -6.18 16.70
C ILE A 87 15.70 -5.51 16.02
N ILE A 88 15.53 -4.25 15.62
CA ILE A 88 16.63 -3.41 15.12
C ILE A 88 17.35 -2.86 16.34
N VAL A 89 18.59 -3.28 16.56
CA VAL A 89 19.44 -2.72 17.62
C VAL A 89 20.01 -1.39 17.11
N HIS A 90 19.70 -0.31 17.82
CA HIS A 90 20.18 1.02 17.47
C HIS A 90 21.61 1.21 17.99
N GLU A 91 22.57 1.20 17.07
CA GLU A 91 23.92 1.71 17.30
C GLU A 91 23.94 3.25 17.13
N GLN A 92 25.08 3.91 17.41
CA GLN A 92 25.28 5.36 17.26
C GLN A 92 25.39 5.80 15.78
N TRP A 93 24.49 5.32 14.91
CA TRP A 93 24.48 5.66 13.48
C TRP A 93 23.83 7.02 13.25
N THR A 94 24.34 7.75 12.26
CA THR A 94 23.58 8.85 11.64
C THR A 94 22.31 8.31 10.95
N ILE A 95 21.33 9.17 10.71
CA ILE A 95 20.10 8.80 9.98
C ILE A 95 20.39 8.24 8.58
N GLU A 96 21.40 8.77 7.89
CA GLU A 96 21.84 8.29 6.57
C GLU A 96 22.41 6.87 6.66
N GLU A 97 23.35 6.63 7.58
CA GLU A 97 23.92 5.29 7.82
C GLU A 97 22.85 4.29 8.23
N HIS A 98 21.88 4.72 9.06
CA HIS A 98 20.74 3.90 9.45
C HIS A 98 19.95 3.46 8.22
N CYS A 99 19.57 4.39 7.33
CA CYS A 99 18.79 4.05 6.14
C CYS A 99 19.52 3.05 5.24
N HIS A 100 20.82 3.26 4.97
CA HIS A 100 21.63 2.36 4.14
C HIS A 100 21.76 0.95 4.75
N ARG A 101 21.98 0.86 6.07
CA ARG A 101 22.16 -0.44 6.74
C ARG A 101 20.86 -1.23 6.84
N LEU A 102 19.71 -0.53 6.93
CA LEU A 102 18.44 -1.17 7.18
C LEU A 102 17.96 -2.06 6.03
N TRP A 103 18.42 -1.84 4.79
CA TRP A 103 18.06 -2.71 3.66
C TRP A 103 18.39 -4.17 3.90
N SER A 104 19.58 -4.46 4.42
CA SER A 104 19.96 -5.82 4.80
C SER A 104 19.05 -6.41 5.88
N LEU A 105 18.66 -5.60 6.88
CA LEU A 105 17.83 -6.00 8.00
C LEU A 105 16.35 -6.17 7.63
N LEU A 106 15.89 -5.52 6.56
CA LEU A 106 14.53 -5.64 6.02
C LEU A 106 14.43 -6.65 4.88
N THR A 107 15.54 -7.22 4.42
CA THR A 107 15.52 -8.24 3.37
C THR A 107 15.00 -9.58 3.91
N ARG A 108 14.05 -10.19 3.21
CA ARG A 108 13.45 -11.49 3.54
C ARG A 108 13.49 -12.43 2.34
N THR A 109 13.28 -13.71 2.61
CA THR A 109 13.08 -14.79 1.63
C THR A 109 11.88 -15.64 2.05
N THR A 110 11.24 -16.33 1.10
CA THR A 110 10.12 -17.25 1.37
C THR A 110 10.59 -18.68 1.22
N ASN A 111 10.69 -19.44 2.32
CA ASN A 111 11.08 -20.87 2.31
C ASN A 111 10.33 -21.71 3.37
N GLU A 112 9.16 -21.25 3.82
CA GLU A 112 8.44 -21.86 4.95
C GLU A 112 7.20 -22.65 4.48
N ASN A 113 7.14 -23.94 4.82
CA ASN A 113 5.99 -24.79 4.50
C ASN A 113 4.74 -24.39 5.29
N TYR A 114 3.56 -24.43 4.65
CA TYR A 114 2.27 -24.08 5.26
C TYR A 114 2.19 -22.67 5.85
N SER A 115 3.11 -21.79 5.44
CA SER A 115 3.03 -20.36 5.73
C SER A 115 1.94 -19.72 4.87
N SER A 116 1.42 -18.59 5.33
CA SER A 116 0.49 -17.78 4.53
C SER A 116 1.20 -17.00 3.41
N PHE A 117 2.53 -17.08 3.28
CA PHE A 117 3.28 -16.47 2.18
C PHE A 117 2.92 -17.08 0.82
N MET A 118 2.81 -16.23 -0.19
CA MET A 118 2.92 -16.65 -1.58
C MET A 118 4.41 -16.75 -1.95
N ASP A 119 4.83 -17.92 -2.42
CA ASP A 119 6.23 -18.15 -2.78
C ASP A 119 6.67 -17.22 -3.92
N VAL A 120 7.85 -16.64 -3.77
CA VAL A 120 8.52 -15.84 -4.80
C VAL A 120 9.98 -16.28 -4.97
N PRO A 121 10.55 -16.18 -6.18
CA PRO A 121 11.85 -16.78 -6.48
C PRO A 121 13.06 -16.07 -5.87
N TYR A 122 12.95 -14.79 -5.50
CA TYR A 122 14.09 -13.98 -5.07
C TYR A 122 13.87 -13.27 -3.72
N PRO A 123 14.95 -12.84 -3.03
CA PRO A 123 14.83 -11.98 -1.85
C PRO A 123 14.12 -10.65 -2.14
N PHE A 124 13.43 -10.10 -1.13
CA PHE A 124 12.69 -8.84 -1.22
C PHE A 124 12.77 -8.03 0.08
N ILE A 125 12.49 -6.73 0.00
CA ILE A 125 12.39 -5.85 1.18
C ILE A 125 10.96 -5.85 1.73
N VAL A 126 10.85 -5.82 3.05
CA VAL A 126 9.60 -5.58 3.76
C VAL A 126 9.59 -4.17 4.37
N PRO A 127 8.42 -3.55 4.64
CA PRO A 127 8.40 -2.21 5.21
C PRO A 127 9.04 -2.12 6.60
N GLY A 128 8.76 -3.06 7.51
CA GLY A 128 9.25 -3.05 8.89
C GLY A 128 8.17 -3.39 9.94
N GLY A 129 8.59 -3.75 11.15
CA GLY A 129 7.68 -4.09 12.26
C GLY A 129 6.76 -5.29 11.95
N ARG A 130 5.44 -5.07 12.05
CA ARG A 130 4.40 -6.09 11.78
C ARG A 130 4.28 -6.47 10.30
N PHE A 131 4.79 -5.62 9.41
CA PHE A 131 4.76 -5.81 7.96
C PHE A 131 5.94 -6.70 7.55
N ARG A 132 5.65 -8.00 7.42
CA ARG A 132 6.64 -9.08 7.23
C ARG A 132 6.65 -9.62 5.80
N GLU A 133 5.84 -9.04 4.94
CA GLU A 133 5.71 -9.30 3.52
C GLU A 133 6.11 -8.02 2.77
N PHE A 134 6.48 -8.14 1.50
CA PHE A 134 6.56 -6.92 0.71
C PHE A 134 5.14 -6.34 0.56
N TYR A 135 5.06 -5.03 0.34
CA TYR A 135 3.84 -4.35 -0.08
C TYR A 135 4.07 -3.70 -1.43
N TYR A 136 3.06 -3.75 -2.29
CA TYR A 136 3.22 -3.40 -3.70
C TYR A 136 3.68 -1.95 -3.87
N TRP A 137 2.85 -0.96 -3.54
CA TRP A 137 3.19 0.44 -3.83
C TRP A 137 4.34 0.97 -2.94
N ASP A 138 4.49 0.48 -1.70
CA ASP A 138 5.61 0.77 -0.80
C ASP A 138 6.96 0.50 -1.47
N THR A 139 7.01 -0.53 -2.31
CA THR A 139 8.23 -0.96 -2.99
C THR A 139 8.77 0.12 -3.92
N TYR A 140 7.92 0.94 -4.55
CA TYR A 140 8.39 2.02 -5.43
C TYR A 140 9.18 3.06 -4.64
N PHE A 141 8.64 3.50 -3.51
CA PHE A 141 9.30 4.48 -2.65
C PHE A 141 10.55 3.92 -1.98
N THR A 142 10.53 2.63 -1.65
CA THR A 142 11.71 1.91 -1.16
C THR A 142 12.80 1.84 -2.24
N MET A 143 12.44 1.58 -3.49
CA MET A 143 13.37 1.54 -4.62
C MET A 143 14.13 2.86 -4.80
N LEU A 144 13.51 4.01 -4.51
CA LEU A 144 14.20 5.31 -4.56
C LEU A 144 15.46 5.30 -3.66
N GLY A 145 15.34 4.84 -2.41
CA GLY A 145 16.48 4.71 -1.52
C GLY A 145 17.46 3.63 -1.92
N LEU A 146 16.97 2.48 -2.40
CA LEU A 146 17.84 1.40 -2.87
C LEU A 146 18.73 1.84 -4.05
N ILE A 147 18.22 2.71 -4.92
CA ILE A 147 19.02 3.31 -6.01
C ILE A 147 20.14 4.15 -5.40
N ARG A 148 19.85 4.97 -4.39
CA ARG A 148 20.85 5.78 -3.68
C ARG A 148 21.86 4.93 -2.89
N SER A 149 21.48 3.72 -2.52
CA SER A 149 22.34 2.73 -1.88
C SER A 149 23.07 1.79 -2.86
N ASN A 150 22.89 1.97 -4.18
CA ASN A 150 23.44 1.09 -5.23
C ASN A 150 23.00 -0.40 -5.12
N GLU A 151 21.82 -0.65 -4.56
CA GLU A 151 21.25 -1.99 -4.34
C GLU A 151 20.56 -2.54 -5.61
N THR A 152 21.22 -2.43 -6.77
CA THR A 152 20.65 -2.74 -8.10
C THR A 152 20.17 -4.19 -8.21
N GLN A 153 20.89 -5.15 -7.63
CA GLN A 153 20.49 -6.55 -7.68
C GLN A 153 19.21 -6.81 -6.88
N LEU A 154 19.07 -6.17 -5.73
CA LEU A 154 17.88 -6.29 -4.89
C LEU A 154 16.66 -5.65 -5.57
N ILE A 155 16.84 -4.50 -6.23
CA ILE A 155 15.79 -3.89 -7.05
C ILE A 155 15.34 -4.87 -8.15
N LYS A 156 16.29 -5.45 -8.89
CA LYS A 156 15.97 -6.44 -9.94
C LYS A 156 15.19 -7.63 -9.36
N ASN A 157 15.63 -8.17 -8.22
CA ASN A 157 14.95 -9.27 -7.54
C ASN A 157 13.48 -8.95 -7.20
N MET A 158 13.21 -7.74 -6.70
CA MET A 158 11.84 -7.31 -6.38
C MET A 158 10.97 -7.18 -7.63
N LEU A 159 11.50 -6.61 -8.73
CA LEU A 159 10.79 -6.54 -10.01
C LEU A 159 10.51 -7.92 -10.59
N ASP A 160 11.47 -8.84 -10.53
CA ASP A 160 11.31 -10.21 -10.99
C ASP A 160 10.27 -10.98 -10.15
N ASN A 161 10.18 -10.70 -8.84
CA ASN A 161 9.16 -11.26 -7.96
C ASN A 161 7.75 -10.76 -8.33
N PHE A 162 7.58 -9.46 -8.60
CA PHE A 162 6.32 -8.93 -9.11
C PHE A 162 5.94 -9.52 -10.46
N ALA A 163 6.89 -9.58 -11.39
CA ALA A 163 6.69 -10.21 -12.70
C ALA A 163 6.29 -11.69 -12.56
N TYR A 164 6.92 -12.42 -11.62
CA TYR A 164 6.56 -13.79 -11.29
C TYR A 164 5.10 -13.91 -10.82
N LEU A 165 4.66 -13.06 -9.89
CA LEU A 165 3.28 -13.10 -9.40
C LEU A 165 2.26 -12.68 -10.46
N ILE A 166 2.54 -11.65 -11.26
CA ILE A 166 1.67 -11.29 -12.40
C ILE A 166 1.49 -12.49 -13.33
N ARG A 167 2.57 -13.21 -13.67
CA ARG A 167 2.47 -14.41 -14.52
C ARG A 167 1.73 -15.57 -13.85
N ARG A 168 1.82 -15.70 -12.52
CA ARG A 168 1.21 -16.80 -11.75
C ARG A 168 -0.29 -16.56 -11.50
N ILE A 169 -0.65 -15.37 -11.02
CA ILE A 169 -2.00 -15.05 -10.50
C ILE A 169 -2.68 -13.87 -11.22
N GLY A 170 -2.01 -13.24 -12.19
CA GLY A 170 -2.59 -12.23 -13.08
C GLY A 170 -2.40 -10.77 -12.64
N PHE A 171 -1.89 -10.51 -11.44
CA PHE A 171 -1.69 -9.17 -10.89
C PHE A 171 -0.68 -9.20 -9.73
N ILE A 172 -0.30 -8.03 -9.22
CA ILE A 172 0.50 -7.91 -7.99
C ILE A 172 -0.45 -7.77 -6.80
N PRO A 173 -0.44 -8.70 -5.83
CA PRO A 173 -1.29 -8.61 -4.65
C PRO A 173 -0.81 -7.50 -3.72
N ASN A 174 -1.68 -7.05 -2.80
CA ASN A 174 -1.37 -6.03 -1.78
C ASN A 174 0.00 -6.30 -1.12
N GLY A 175 0.23 -7.56 -0.73
CA GLY A 175 1.54 -8.14 -0.41
C GLY A 175 1.55 -9.64 -0.71
N ASN A 176 2.70 -10.31 -0.63
CA ASN A 176 2.80 -11.75 -0.94
C ASN A 176 2.25 -12.67 0.16
N ARG A 177 0.97 -12.51 0.51
CA ARG A 177 0.26 -13.37 1.46
C ARG A 177 -1.06 -13.84 0.85
N TYR A 178 -1.45 -15.09 1.05
CA TYR A 178 -2.69 -15.63 0.48
C TYR A 178 -3.96 -14.90 0.95
N TYR A 179 -3.97 -14.31 2.15
CA TYR A 179 -5.10 -13.47 2.58
C TYR A 179 -5.19 -12.11 1.85
N TYR A 180 -4.24 -11.81 0.97
CA TYR A 180 -4.25 -10.68 0.02
C TYR A 180 -4.59 -11.08 -1.42
N GLU A 181 -4.88 -12.36 -1.70
CA GLU A 181 -5.17 -12.87 -3.06
C GLU A 181 -6.42 -12.24 -3.71
N GLY A 182 -7.29 -11.58 -2.95
CA GLY A 182 -8.47 -10.89 -3.48
C GLY A 182 -8.21 -9.46 -3.97
N ARG A 183 -7.07 -8.84 -3.62
CA ARG A 183 -6.82 -7.40 -3.85
C ARG A 183 -5.37 -7.07 -4.18
N SER A 184 -5.20 -6.06 -5.02
CA SER A 184 -3.91 -5.46 -5.36
C SER A 184 -3.54 -4.33 -4.37
N GLN A 185 -2.84 -3.32 -4.88
CA GLN A 185 -2.57 -2.03 -4.28
C GLN A 185 -2.46 -0.99 -5.41
N PRO A 186 -2.23 0.32 -5.15
CA PRO A 186 -2.04 1.30 -6.23
C PRO A 186 -0.98 0.82 -7.27
N PRO A 187 -1.27 0.86 -8.58
CA PRO A 187 -0.43 0.18 -9.58
C PRO A 187 0.82 0.98 -9.95
N PHE A 188 1.89 0.77 -9.19
CA PHE A 188 3.18 1.45 -9.37
C PHE A 188 4.19 0.67 -10.23
N PHE A 189 3.88 -0.53 -10.73
CA PHE A 189 4.87 -1.35 -11.45
C PHE A 189 5.38 -0.68 -12.72
N SER A 190 4.53 0.04 -13.49
CA SER A 190 5.02 0.85 -14.62
C SER A 190 6.05 1.89 -14.18
N LEU A 191 5.77 2.62 -13.10
CA LEU A 191 6.67 3.63 -12.53
C LEU A 191 7.97 3.00 -12.04
N MET A 192 7.91 1.83 -11.40
CA MET A 192 9.08 1.08 -10.95
C MET A 192 9.97 0.64 -12.11
N THR A 193 9.38 0.09 -13.18
CA THR A 193 10.14 -0.36 -14.35
C THR A 193 10.73 0.79 -15.14
N GLU A 194 10.06 1.94 -15.18
CA GLU A 194 10.55 3.17 -15.79
C GLU A 194 11.70 3.77 -14.97
N LEU A 195 11.58 3.78 -13.64
CA LEU A 195 12.60 4.29 -12.71
C LEU A 195 13.98 3.67 -12.91
N VAL A 196 14.04 2.41 -13.36
CA VAL A 196 15.30 1.70 -13.65
C VAL A 196 15.56 1.48 -15.14
N ASN A 197 14.80 2.14 -16.03
CA ASN A 197 14.91 2.02 -17.48
C ASN A 197 14.76 0.57 -18.00
N GLN A 198 13.87 -0.23 -17.39
CA GLN A 198 13.63 -1.64 -17.74
C GLN A 198 12.22 -1.92 -18.23
N THR A 199 11.41 -0.91 -18.56
CA THR A 199 10.04 -1.08 -19.09
C THR A 199 9.93 -2.15 -20.17
N ASN A 200 10.87 -2.18 -21.13
CA ASN A 200 10.86 -3.16 -22.22
C ASN A 200 11.04 -4.61 -21.73
N ASN A 201 11.75 -4.82 -20.62
CA ASN A 201 11.99 -6.16 -20.06
C ASN A 201 10.73 -6.75 -19.42
N TYR A 202 9.82 -5.89 -18.95
CA TYR A 202 8.60 -6.28 -18.22
C TYR A 202 7.31 -5.93 -18.97
N ARG A 203 7.42 -5.62 -20.28
CA ARG A 203 6.28 -5.16 -21.09
C ARG A 203 5.12 -6.16 -21.11
N TYR A 204 5.42 -7.46 -21.12
CA TYR A 204 4.40 -8.50 -21.10
C TYR A 204 3.60 -8.49 -19.80
N GLU A 205 4.29 -8.36 -18.66
CA GLU A 205 3.69 -8.30 -17.34
C GLU A 205 2.90 -7.00 -17.13
N LEU A 206 3.38 -5.86 -17.65
CA LEU A 206 2.64 -4.59 -17.64
C LEU A 206 1.33 -4.69 -18.43
N GLU A 207 1.31 -5.39 -19.56
CA GLU A 207 0.07 -5.66 -20.30
C GLU A 207 -0.90 -6.54 -19.50
N LEU A 208 -0.41 -7.59 -18.83
CA LEU A 208 -1.24 -8.44 -17.97
C LEU A 208 -1.84 -7.66 -16.79
N GLU A 209 -1.05 -6.84 -16.13
CA GLU A 209 -1.53 -5.98 -15.05
C GLU A 209 -2.58 -4.98 -15.56
N TYR A 210 -2.35 -4.34 -16.72
CA TYR A 210 -3.34 -3.48 -17.35
C TYR A 210 -4.66 -4.22 -17.61
N GLN A 211 -4.59 -5.46 -18.11
CA GLN A 211 -5.80 -6.29 -18.30
C GLN A 211 -6.50 -6.58 -16.98
N PHE A 212 -5.77 -6.86 -15.89
CA PHE A 212 -6.38 -7.01 -14.58
C PHE A 212 -7.19 -5.76 -14.20
N TRP A 213 -6.61 -4.56 -14.27
CA TRP A 213 -7.34 -3.33 -13.93
C TRP A 213 -8.54 -3.10 -14.83
N MET A 214 -8.38 -3.32 -16.14
CA MET A 214 -9.45 -3.10 -17.11
C MET A 214 -10.54 -4.17 -17.11
N THR A 215 -10.33 -5.34 -16.49
CA THR A 215 -11.35 -6.42 -16.43
C THR A 215 -11.93 -6.62 -15.03
N LYS A 216 -11.14 -6.37 -13.98
CA LYS A 216 -11.51 -6.64 -12.58
C LYS A 216 -11.79 -5.39 -11.76
N ARG A 217 -11.37 -4.21 -12.24
CA ARG A 217 -11.47 -2.94 -11.50
C ARG A 217 -12.15 -1.82 -12.30
N ASN A 218 -12.66 -2.11 -13.50
CA ASN A 218 -13.36 -1.12 -14.32
C ASN A 218 -14.77 -0.82 -13.78
N ILE A 219 -15.26 0.38 -14.09
CA ILE A 219 -16.65 0.81 -13.93
C ILE A 219 -17.05 1.58 -15.19
N THR A 220 -18.20 1.23 -15.75
CA THR A 220 -18.84 1.99 -16.84
C THR A 220 -19.86 2.95 -16.26
N LEU A 221 -19.69 4.24 -16.54
CA LEU A 221 -20.62 5.30 -16.20
C LEU A 221 -21.79 5.36 -17.19
N ASP A 222 -22.85 6.10 -16.84
CA ASP A 222 -24.10 6.17 -17.62
C ASP A 222 -23.90 6.58 -19.10
N ASP A 223 -22.88 7.39 -19.38
CA ASP A 223 -22.56 7.87 -20.73
C ASP A 223 -21.59 6.95 -21.50
N GLY A 224 -21.31 5.76 -20.94
CA GLY A 224 -20.35 4.81 -21.49
C GLY A 224 -18.90 5.10 -21.10
N THR A 225 -18.61 6.13 -20.30
CA THR A 225 -17.24 6.42 -19.85
C THR A 225 -16.73 5.28 -18.96
N ILE A 226 -15.54 4.77 -19.25
CA ILE A 226 -14.88 3.73 -18.44
C ILE A 226 -13.76 4.36 -17.61
N LEU A 227 -13.86 4.21 -16.29
CA LEU A 227 -12.82 4.54 -15.33
C LEU A 227 -12.65 3.36 -14.36
N ASN A 228 -11.72 3.46 -13.41
CA ASN A 228 -11.42 2.37 -12.49
C ASN A 228 -11.65 2.77 -11.03
N ARG A 229 -12.01 1.78 -10.21
CA ARG A 229 -12.13 1.89 -8.75
C ARG A 229 -11.33 0.79 -8.06
N TYR A 230 -11.01 1.00 -6.78
CA TYR A 230 -10.52 -0.08 -5.95
C TYR A 230 -11.64 -1.06 -5.57
N TYR A 231 -11.32 -2.35 -5.53
CA TYR A 231 -12.24 -3.45 -5.23
C TYR A 231 -11.49 -4.69 -4.73
N ASP A 232 -12.12 -5.57 -3.97
CA ASP A 232 -11.52 -6.85 -3.55
C ASP A 232 -12.47 -7.98 -3.96
N GLU A 233 -11.96 -9.06 -4.54
CA GLU A 233 -12.78 -10.20 -4.97
C GLU A 233 -13.42 -10.95 -3.78
N PHE A 234 -12.89 -10.81 -2.57
CA PHE A 234 -13.43 -11.36 -1.32
C PHE A 234 -14.31 -10.35 -0.57
N HIS A 235 -15.09 -9.56 -1.30
CA HIS A 235 -15.90 -8.44 -0.82
C HIS A 235 -16.97 -8.80 0.23
N ASP A 236 -17.29 -10.08 0.42
CA ASP A 236 -18.40 -10.59 1.23
C ASP A 236 -18.01 -11.03 2.64
N ARG A 237 -16.73 -10.92 3.00
CA ARG A 237 -16.20 -11.45 4.27
C ARG A 237 -15.20 -10.49 4.93
N PRO A 238 -15.00 -10.53 6.25
CA PRO A 238 -14.03 -9.66 6.94
C PRO A 238 -12.60 -9.93 6.50
N ARG A 239 -11.72 -8.93 6.55
CA ARG A 239 -10.28 -9.09 6.30
C ARG A 239 -9.66 -10.00 7.35
N MET A 240 -8.86 -10.97 6.93
CA MET A 240 -8.29 -11.97 7.84
C MET A 240 -7.36 -11.31 8.86
N GLU A 241 -6.51 -10.39 8.40
CA GLU A 241 -5.55 -9.65 9.21
C GLU A 241 -6.18 -8.63 10.16
N ALA A 242 -7.49 -8.36 10.02
CA ALA A 242 -8.27 -7.42 10.84
C ALA A 242 -9.62 -8.02 11.30
N TYR A 243 -9.73 -9.35 11.35
CA TYR A 243 -11.01 -10.07 11.37
C TYR A 243 -11.98 -9.58 12.46
N PHE A 244 -11.52 -9.55 13.71
CA PHE A 244 -12.34 -9.10 14.85
C PHE A 244 -12.87 -7.67 14.66
N LYS A 245 -12.02 -6.75 14.16
CA LYS A 245 -12.37 -5.34 13.99
C LYS A 245 -13.40 -5.16 12.88
N ASP A 246 -13.23 -5.86 11.77
CA ASP A 246 -14.17 -5.83 10.65
C ASP A 246 -15.53 -6.40 11.07
N VAL A 247 -15.57 -7.54 11.77
CA VAL A 247 -16.81 -8.12 12.30
C VAL A 247 -17.49 -7.18 13.31
N GLN A 248 -16.71 -6.57 14.21
CA GLN A 248 -17.25 -5.63 15.18
C GLN A 248 -17.86 -4.40 14.50
N LEU A 249 -17.24 -3.89 13.44
CA LEU A 249 -17.76 -2.75 12.68
C LEU A 249 -19.03 -3.14 11.90
N ALA A 250 -19.03 -4.31 11.26
CA ALA A 250 -20.20 -4.80 10.53
C ALA A 250 -21.42 -4.96 11.43
N ASN A 251 -21.24 -5.40 12.68
CA ASN A 251 -22.33 -5.50 13.66
C ASN A 251 -22.87 -4.13 14.14
N LYS A 252 -22.18 -3.03 13.84
CA LYS A 252 -22.58 -1.66 14.24
C LYS A 252 -23.28 -0.89 13.13
N THR A 253 -23.39 -1.45 11.93
CA THR A 253 -23.96 -0.75 10.77
C THR A 253 -25.00 -1.60 10.05
N ASN A 254 -25.95 -0.92 9.42
CA ASN A 254 -26.90 -1.56 8.50
C ASN A 254 -26.34 -1.65 7.07
N ASN A 255 -25.13 -1.14 6.81
CA ASN A 255 -24.49 -1.26 5.51
C ASN A 255 -24.03 -2.72 5.29
N THR A 256 -24.82 -3.49 4.55
CA THR A 256 -24.53 -4.90 4.23
C THR A 256 -23.27 -5.09 3.37
N ASN A 257 -22.78 -4.02 2.72
CA ASN A 257 -21.59 -4.04 1.86
C ASN A 257 -20.33 -3.53 2.56
N ILE A 258 -20.36 -3.34 3.89
CA ILE A 258 -19.24 -2.75 4.63
C ILE A 258 -17.91 -3.49 4.43
N TYR A 259 -17.91 -4.83 4.35
CA TYR A 259 -16.70 -5.61 4.07
C TYR A 259 -16.08 -5.27 2.71
N ALA A 260 -16.90 -5.06 1.68
CA ALA A 260 -16.45 -4.64 0.36
C ALA A 260 -15.73 -3.29 0.43
N HIS A 261 -16.30 -2.33 1.16
CA HIS A 261 -15.72 -1.00 1.34
C HIS A 261 -14.41 -1.04 2.15
N LEU A 262 -14.37 -1.79 3.25
CA LEU A 262 -13.17 -1.96 4.07
C LEU A 262 -12.01 -2.57 3.27
N ARG A 263 -12.29 -3.62 2.49
CA ARG A 263 -11.29 -4.29 1.66
C ARG A 263 -10.82 -3.44 0.50
N ALA A 264 -11.73 -2.73 -0.16
CA ALA A 264 -11.37 -1.78 -1.22
C ALA A 264 -10.51 -0.62 -0.70
N ALA A 265 -10.74 -0.13 0.53
CA ALA A 265 -9.85 0.86 1.15
C ALA A 265 -8.46 0.29 1.45
N ALA A 266 -8.35 -1.00 1.78
CA ALA A 266 -7.04 -1.66 1.90
C ALA A 266 -6.34 -1.81 0.53
N GLU A 267 -7.08 -2.10 -0.54
CA GLU A 267 -6.53 -2.07 -1.91
C GLU A 267 -6.09 -0.66 -2.32
N SER A 268 -6.73 0.40 -1.81
CA SER A 268 -6.33 1.77 -2.14
C SER A 268 -5.01 2.19 -1.49
N GLY A 269 -4.49 1.41 -0.54
CA GLY A 269 -3.38 1.78 0.33
C GLY A 269 -3.73 2.85 1.38
N TRP A 270 -4.99 3.30 1.46
CA TRP A 270 -5.45 4.36 2.37
C TRP A 270 -6.47 3.80 3.37
N ASP A 271 -6.11 2.72 4.08
CA ASP A 271 -6.94 2.07 5.09
C ASP A 271 -6.61 2.58 6.52
N PHE A 272 -7.35 3.50 7.12
CA PHE A 272 -8.52 4.18 6.58
C PHE A 272 -8.32 5.69 6.53
N SER A 273 -9.25 6.34 5.85
CA SER A 273 -9.29 7.78 5.61
C SER A 273 -10.73 8.26 5.52
N SER A 274 -10.98 9.48 5.98
CA SER A 274 -12.19 10.26 5.74
C SER A 274 -12.51 10.41 4.26
N ARG A 275 -11.49 10.30 3.38
CA ARG A 275 -11.62 10.24 1.91
C ARG A 275 -12.70 9.24 1.46
N TRP A 276 -12.84 8.14 2.18
CA TRP A 276 -13.76 7.05 1.83
C TRP A 276 -15.06 7.05 2.64
N MET A 277 -15.25 8.02 3.54
CA MET A 277 -16.33 8.03 4.52
C MET A 277 -17.32 9.16 4.24
N GLU A 278 -18.62 8.87 4.33
CA GLU A 278 -19.63 9.93 4.21
C GLU A 278 -19.58 10.90 5.41
N ASN A 279 -19.31 10.36 6.60
CA ASN A 279 -19.05 11.13 7.82
C ASN A 279 -17.59 10.91 8.25
N GLU A 280 -16.80 11.99 8.35
CA GLU A 280 -15.36 11.92 8.68
C GLU A 280 -15.03 11.30 10.04
N THR A 281 -16.00 11.26 10.97
CA THR A 281 -15.79 10.70 12.31
C THR A 281 -16.28 9.26 12.47
N ASP A 282 -16.97 8.71 11.47
CA ASP A 282 -17.64 7.40 11.57
C ASP A 282 -17.24 6.44 10.45
N LEU A 283 -16.30 5.54 10.77
CA LEU A 283 -15.80 4.52 9.85
C LEU A 283 -16.92 3.60 9.31
N SER A 284 -18.06 3.49 10.01
CA SER A 284 -19.18 2.68 9.56
C SER A 284 -19.89 3.22 8.30
N THR A 285 -19.58 4.47 7.94
CA THR A 285 -20.06 5.17 6.73
C THR A 285 -19.12 5.04 5.52
N LEU A 286 -18.24 4.04 5.54
CA LEU A 286 -17.32 3.73 4.45
C LEU A 286 -18.07 3.39 3.16
N ILE A 287 -17.66 4.02 2.05
CA ILE A 287 -18.25 3.86 0.71
C ILE A 287 -17.19 3.72 -0.40
N THR A 288 -16.00 3.17 -0.14
CA THR A 288 -14.87 3.14 -1.11
C THR A 288 -15.26 2.61 -2.49
N THR A 289 -15.98 1.48 -2.55
CA THR A 289 -16.43 0.90 -3.83
C THR A 289 -17.40 1.80 -4.61
N HIS A 290 -17.97 2.85 -4.01
CA HIS A 290 -18.81 3.84 -4.72
C HIS A 290 -17.99 5.01 -5.28
N ILE A 291 -16.68 5.04 -5.03
CA ILE A 291 -15.79 6.14 -5.37
C ILE A 291 -14.85 5.69 -6.49
N ILE A 292 -14.74 6.53 -7.52
CA ILE A 292 -13.75 6.45 -8.59
C ILE A 292 -12.57 7.35 -8.18
N PRO A 293 -11.42 6.78 -7.79
CA PRO A 293 -10.32 7.54 -7.20
C PRO A 293 -9.47 8.28 -8.24
N ILE A 294 -9.08 9.52 -7.96
CA ILE A 294 -8.23 10.31 -8.86
C ILE A 294 -6.83 9.70 -9.02
N ASP A 295 -6.21 9.27 -7.93
CA ASP A 295 -4.88 8.65 -7.90
C ASP A 295 -4.80 7.38 -8.76
N LEU A 296 -5.75 6.46 -8.59
CA LEU A 296 -5.81 5.23 -9.40
C LEU A 296 -5.88 5.52 -10.89
N ASN A 297 -6.75 6.46 -11.29
CA ASN A 297 -6.93 6.75 -12.71
C ASN A 297 -5.75 7.52 -13.31
N CYS A 298 -5.01 8.32 -12.52
CA CYS A 298 -3.74 8.87 -12.95
C CYS A 298 -2.65 7.80 -13.10
N LEU A 299 -2.58 6.82 -12.20
CA LEU A 299 -1.63 5.70 -12.32
C LEU A 299 -1.91 4.83 -13.55
N LEU A 300 -3.18 4.58 -13.86
CA LEU A 300 -3.55 3.86 -15.09
C LEU A 300 -3.29 4.67 -16.36
N TYR A 301 -3.45 6.00 -16.31
CA TYR A 301 -3.03 6.88 -17.41
C TYR A 301 -1.52 6.74 -17.67
N HIS A 302 -0.71 6.75 -16.62
CA HIS A 302 0.72 6.52 -16.74
C HIS A 302 1.01 5.13 -17.36
N LEU A 303 0.41 4.06 -16.83
CA LEU A 303 0.57 2.71 -17.38
C LEU A 303 0.18 2.62 -18.86
N GLU A 304 -0.89 3.31 -19.28
CA GLU A 304 -1.30 3.38 -20.69
C GLU A 304 -0.24 4.06 -21.56
N LEU A 305 0.36 5.17 -21.10
CA LEU A 305 1.47 5.82 -21.79
C LEU A 305 2.71 4.92 -21.86
N THR A 306 3.09 4.29 -20.75
CA THR A 306 4.20 3.33 -20.67
C THR A 306 4.02 2.16 -21.66
N LEU A 307 2.77 1.73 -21.88
CA LEU A 307 2.44 0.69 -22.85
C LEU A 307 2.28 1.20 -24.29
N GLY A 308 2.33 2.51 -24.54
CA GLY A 308 2.11 3.10 -25.86
C GLY A 308 0.63 3.10 -26.29
N LYS A 309 -0.30 2.99 -25.34
CA LYS A 309 -1.76 3.02 -25.55
C LYS A 309 -2.26 4.47 -25.57
N ILE A 310 -1.77 5.26 -26.52
CA ILE A 310 -1.96 6.72 -26.55
C ILE A 310 -3.43 7.14 -26.61
N GLU A 311 -4.26 6.42 -27.37
CA GLU A 311 -5.69 6.74 -27.47
C GLU A 311 -6.43 6.46 -26.15
N GLN A 312 -6.09 5.36 -25.46
CA GLN A 312 -6.64 5.04 -24.15
C GLN A 312 -6.22 6.05 -23.09
N ALA A 313 -4.94 6.44 -23.09
CA ALA A 313 -4.42 7.47 -22.19
C ALA A 313 -5.14 8.81 -22.42
N LYS A 314 -5.30 9.24 -23.67
CA LYS A 314 -6.01 10.48 -24.02
C LYS A 314 -7.48 10.42 -23.60
N TYR A 315 -8.15 9.29 -23.83
CA TYR A 315 -9.52 9.07 -23.38
C TYR A 315 -9.64 9.16 -21.85
N ARG A 316 -8.72 8.52 -21.11
CA ARG A 316 -8.70 8.56 -19.64
C ARG A 316 -8.43 9.97 -19.11
N GLN A 317 -7.48 10.69 -19.71
CA GLN A 317 -7.22 12.08 -19.37
C GLN A 317 -8.50 12.93 -19.52
N GLN A 318 -9.22 12.80 -20.64
CA GLN A 318 -10.49 13.50 -20.85
C GLN A 318 -11.55 13.13 -19.81
N ALA A 319 -11.64 11.86 -19.45
CA ALA A 319 -12.55 11.38 -18.41
C ALA A 319 -12.20 11.95 -17.03
N ILE A 320 -10.91 11.98 -16.65
CA ILE A 320 -10.43 12.62 -15.41
C ILE A 320 -10.83 14.10 -15.40
N GLN A 321 -10.55 14.82 -16.49
CA GLN A 321 -10.91 16.23 -16.62
C GLN A 321 -12.42 16.48 -16.46
N LYS A 322 -13.25 15.59 -16.99
CA LYS A 322 -14.72 15.69 -16.90
C LYS A 322 -15.27 15.41 -15.50
N TYR A 323 -14.79 14.35 -14.85
CA TYR A 323 -15.44 13.82 -13.63
C TYR A 323 -14.76 14.26 -12.33
N MET A 324 -13.50 14.66 -12.38
CA MET A 324 -12.67 14.86 -11.20
C MET A 324 -12.16 16.28 -11.05
N TRP A 325 -12.40 17.16 -12.03
CA TRP A 325 -12.08 18.60 -11.95
C TRP A 325 -13.34 19.49 -11.96
N PRO A 326 -13.94 19.75 -10.78
CA PRO A 326 -14.96 20.80 -10.63
C PRO A 326 -14.35 22.19 -10.81
N ASN A 327 -14.69 22.87 -11.91
CA ASN A 327 -14.14 24.16 -12.30
C ASN A 327 -14.29 25.27 -11.24
N GLU A 328 -15.36 25.21 -10.45
CA GLU A 328 -15.68 26.16 -9.39
C GLU A 328 -14.85 25.95 -8.12
N ARG A 329 -14.37 24.72 -7.88
CA ARG A 329 -13.57 24.39 -6.68
C ARG A 329 -12.07 24.47 -6.93
N LYS A 330 -11.63 24.52 -8.19
CA LYS A 330 -10.22 24.68 -8.60
C LYS A 330 -9.27 23.67 -7.93
N PHE A 331 -9.74 22.42 -7.79
CA PHE A 331 -8.99 21.33 -7.18
C PHE A 331 -9.50 19.99 -7.73
N PHE A 332 -8.68 18.94 -7.67
CA PHE A 332 -9.09 17.60 -8.08
C PHE A 332 -9.77 16.84 -6.95
N PHE A 333 -10.81 16.08 -7.28
CA PHE A 333 -11.58 15.27 -6.33
C PHE A 333 -11.82 13.87 -6.88
N ASP A 334 -12.00 12.91 -5.99
CA ASP A 334 -12.58 11.64 -6.39
C ASP A 334 -14.04 11.83 -6.81
N TYR A 335 -14.56 10.95 -7.67
CA TYR A 335 -15.93 11.00 -8.14
C TYR A 335 -16.78 9.89 -7.52
N ASN A 336 -17.90 10.25 -6.89
CA ASN A 336 -18.88 9.26 -6.41
C ASN A 336 -19.87 8.97 -7.53
N TYR A 337 -19.75 7.79 -8.16
CA TYR A 337 -20.55 7.46 -9.34
C TYR A 337 -21.99 7.03 -8.99
N ILE A 338 -22.25 6.66 -7.74
CA ILE A 338 -23.62 6.37 -7.25
C ILE A 338 -24.40 7.67 -7.06
N LYS A 339 -23.77 8.67 -6.41
CA LYS A 339 -24.36 10.00 -6.19
C LYS A 339 -24.21 10.93 -7.39
N LYS A 340 -23.42 10.52 -8.39
CA LYS A 340 -23.10 11.26 -9.62
C LYS A 340 -22.50 12.65 -9.39
N GLN A 341 -21.65 12.77 -8.37
CA GLN A 341 -21.03 14.05 -7.98
C GLN A 341 -19.61 13.83 -7.45
N SER A 342 -18.79 14.89 -7.50
CA SER A 342 -17.49 14.90 -6.84
C SER A 342 -17.66 14.71 -5.33
N THR A 343 -16.68 14.05 -4.72
CA THR A 343 -16.59 13.93 -3.26
C THR A 343 -16.35 15.29 -2.60
N ASN A 344 -16.69 15.41 -1.32
CA ASN A 344 -16.56 16.66 -0.57
C ASN A 344 -15.21 16.79 0.16
N ARG A 345 -14.31 15.82 0.06
CA ARG A 345 -13.03 15.78 0.78
C ARG A 345 -11.88 16.33 -0.04
N LEU A 346 -11.19 17.33 0.51
CA LEU A 346 -9.90 17.79 0.00
C LEU A 346 -8.82 16.84 0.51
N THR A 347 -8.11 16.18 -0.41
CA THR A 347 -7.07 15.20 -0.08
C THR A 347 -5.85 15.40 -0.97
N LEU A 348 -4.68 14.95 -0.51
CA LEU A 348 -3.46 14.98 -1.30
C LEU A 348 -3.48 14.05 -2.51
N ALA A 349 -4.49 13.20 -2.71
CA ALA A 349 -4.62 12.46 -3.98
C ALA A 349 -4.68 13.40 -5.20
N ALA A 350 -5.07 14.66 -4.99
CA ALA A 350 -5.06 15.71 -6.00
C ALA A 350 -3.66 16.11 -6.53
N VAL A 351 -2.55 15.61 -5.94
CA VAL A 351 -1.21 15.82 -6.50
C VAL A 351 -0.85 14.83 -7.61
N PHE A 352 -1.54 13.70 -7.71
CA PHE A 352 -1.27 12.71 -8.77
C PHE A 352 -1.47 13.26 -10.19
N PRO A 353 -2.51 14.07 -10.48
CA PRO A 353 -2.66 14.70 -11.79
C PRO A 353 -1.51 15.63 -12.17
N LEU A 354 -0.89 16.31 -11.20
CA LEU A 354 0.25 17.18 -11.43
C LEU A 354 1.51 16.35 -11.67
N TRP A 355 1.76 15.38 -10.79
CA TRP A 355 2.95 14.54 -10.85
C TRP A 355 3.07 13.76 -12.16
N LEU A 356 1.94 13.22 -12.64
CA LEU A 356 1.84 12.36 -13.82
C LEU A 356 1.38 13.12 -15.09
N ASN A 357 1.48 14.46 -15.10
CA ASN A 357 1.20 15.32 -16.26
C ASN A 357 -0.21 15.11 -16.88
N VAL A 358 -1.22 14.87 -16.04
CA VAL A 358 -2.64 14.78 -16.44
C VAL A 358 -3.30 16.17 -16.40
N ALA A 359 -2.91 16.98 -15.41
CA ALA A 359 -3.40 18.34 -15.23
C ALA A 359 -2.82 19.30 -16.28
N THR A 360 -3.57 20.35 -16.61
CA THR A 360 -3.01 21.51 -17.32
C THR A 360 -2.14 22.34 -16.39
N GLU A 361 -1.29 23.21 -16.95
CA GLU A 361 -0.45 24.11 -16.15
C GLU A 361 -1.28 24.99 -15.19
N ASP A 362 -2.38 25.59 -15.67
CA ASP A 362 -3.26 26.41 -14.83
C ASP A 362 -3.85 25.58 -13.66
N GLN A 363 -4.28 24.34 -13.94
CA GLN A 363 -4.79 23.44 -12.90
C GLN A 363 -3.71 23.09 -11.87
N ALA A 364 -2.49 22.84 -12.35
CA ALA A 364 -1.34 22.56 -11.50
C ALA A 364 -1.05 23.75 -10.57
N GLN A 365 -1.05 24.97 -11.08
CA GLN A 365 -0.87 26.18 -10.28
C GLN A 365 -1.99 26.37 -9.25
N TYR A 366 -3.27 26.16 -9.62
CA TYR A 366 -4.36 26.23 -8.64
C TYR A 366 -4.24 25.20 -7.52
N VAL A 367 -3.91 23.95 -7.86
CA VAL A 367 -3.69 22.90 -6.86
C VAL A 367 -2.48 23.23 -5.97
N ALA A 368 -1.39 23.72 -6.56
CA ALA A 368 -0.20 24.13 -5.82
C ALA A 368 -0.48 25.26 -4.82
N GLN A 369 -1.30 26.25 -5.20
CA GLN A 369 -1.76 27.30 -4.27
C GLN A 369 -2.53 26.69 -3.10
N GLN A 370 -3.49 25.82 -3.38
CA GLN A 370 -4.27 25.17 -2.31
C GLN A 370 -3.38 24.33 -1.39
N ILE A 371 -2.35 23.65 -1.91
CA ILE A 371 -1.37 22.92 -1.11
C ILE A 371 -0.60 23.87 -0.18
N GLU A 372 -0.09 24.99 -0.71
CA GLU A 372 0.62 26.00 0.08
C GLU A 372 -0.24 26.56 1.21
N PHE A 373 -1.50 26.89 0.93
CA PHE A 373 -2.37 27.57 1.88
C PHE A 373 -3.06 26.63 2.88
N LEU A 374 -3.37 25.40 2.49
CA LEU A 374 -4.23 24.51 3.29
C LEU A 374 -3.52 23.25 3.79
N PHE A 375 -2.58 22.70 3.03
CA PHE A 375 -1.99 21.39 3.34
C PHE A 375 -0.60 21.49 3.97
N LEU A 376 0.15 22.56 3.69
CA LEU A 376 1.52 22.73 4.17
C LEU A 376 1.57 23.17 5.63
N HIS A 377 2.27 22.38 6.45
CA HIS A 377 2.52 22.63 7.86
C HIS A 377 3.99 22.39 8.22
N ASP A 378 4.34 22.54 9.50
CA ASP A 378 5.73 22.60 9.97
C ASP A 378 6.54 21.32 9.69
N GLY A 379 5.88 20.16 9.62
CA GLY A 379 6.50 18.88 9.32
C GLY A 379 6.35 18.39 7.88
N GLY A 380 5.74 19.18 6.98
CA GLY A 380 5.41 18.75 5.62
C GLY A 380 3.93 18.95 5.30
N VAL A 381 3.37 18.16 4.40
CA VAL A 381 1.95 18.26 3.99
C VAL A 381 1.05 17.23 4.69
N VAL A 382 -0.13 17.65 5.16
CA VAL A 382 -1.13 16.72 5.74
C VAL A 382 -1.83 15.91 4.67
N THR A 383 -2.28 14.70 5.00
CA THR A 383 -2.93 13.79 4.04
C THR A 383 -4.29 14.30 3.54
N THR A 384 -5.09 14.84 4.46
CA THR A 384 -6.41 15.44 4.22
C THR A 384 -6.59 16.65 5.13
N LEU A 385 -7.68 17.39 4.95
CA LEU A 385 -8.08 18.49 5.86
C LEU A 385 -9.13 18.06 6.91
N ALA A 386 -9.42 16.76 7.03
CA ALA A 386 -10.45 16.25 7.94
C ALA A 386 -9.92 16.12 9.38
N ASN A 387 -9.94 17.23 10.12
CA ASN A 387 -9.32 17.32 11.45
C ASN A 387 -10.10 16.66 12.61
N GLN A 388 -11.32 16.18 12.36
CA GLN A 388 -12.08 15.39 13.34
C GLN A 388 -11.95 13.88 13.13
N SER A 389 -11.35 13.45 12.01
CA SER A 389 -11.12 12.04 11.76
C SER A 389 -10.08 11.48 12.74
N SER A 390 -10.32 10.25 13.18
CA SER A 390 -9.34 9.47 13.96
C SER A 390 -8.55 8.48 13.10
N GLN A 391 -8.73 8.52 11.78
CA GLN A 391 -8.10 7.56 10.86
C GLN A 391 -6.68 7.97 10.52
N GLN A 392 -5.85 7.00 10.13
CA GLN A 392 -4.42 7.23 9.95
C GLN A 392 -4.05 7.99 8.66
N TRP A 393 -4.85 7.85 7.61
CA TRP A 393 -4.68 8.56 6.34
C TRP A 393 -5.49 9.86 6.33
N ASP A 394 -5.39 10.65 7.39
CA ASP A 394 -6.03 11.95 7.56
C ASP A 394 -5.13 12.92 8.34
N TYR A 395 -5.57 14.18 8.46
CA TYR A 395 -5.04 15.13 9.41
C TYR A 395 -4.90 14.51 10.83
N PRO A 396 -3.79 14.71 11.56
CA PRO A 396 -2.62 15.56 11.25
C PRO A 396 -1.47 14.81 10.56
N ASN A 397 -1.69 13.58 10.08
CA ASN A 397 -0.61 12.73 9.61
C ASN A 397 -0.14 13.11 8.19
N GLY A 398 1.18 13.08 8.01
CA GLY A 398 1.87 13.08 6.72
C GLY A 398 2.59 11.75 6.48
N TRP A 399 2.59 11.31 5.22
CA TRP A 399 3.13 10.01 4.79
C TRP A 399 4.18 10.21 3.71
N ALA A 400 5.32 9.51 3.83
CA ALA A 400 6.47 9.67 2.94
C ALA A 400 6.12 9.63 1.43
N PRO A 401 5.27 8.69 0.94
CA PRO A 401 4.81 8.69 -0.44
C PRO A 401 4.21 10.03 -0.90
N LEU A 402 3.32 10.60 -0.09
CA LEU A 402 2.59 11.82 -0.44
C LEU A 402 3.50 13.05 -0.36
N GLN A 403 4.49 13.05 0.53
CA GLN A 403 5.51 14.11 0.55
C GLN A 403 6.34 14.08 -0.73
N TYR A 404 6.80 12.89 -1.13
CA TYR A 404 7.58 12.71 -2.34
C TYR A 404 6.80 13.12 -3.60
N ILE A 405 5.58 12.61 -3.76
CA ILE A 405 4.74 12.94 -4.93
C ILE A 405 4.46 14.44 -4.97
N THR A 406 4.15 15.05 -3.83
CA THR A 406 3.90 16.51 -3.75
C THR A 406 5.15 17.30 -4.11
N TYR A 407 6.32 16.93 -3.56
CA TYR A 407 7.60 17.54 -3.89
C TYR A 407 7.88 17.48 -5.40
N ARG A 408 7.74 16.30 -6.01
CA ARG A 408 7.99 16.07 -7.43
C ARG A 408 6.99 16.77 -8.34
N ALA A 409 5.71 16.79 -7.97
CA ALA A 409 4.67 17.53 -8.67
C ALA A 409 4.97 19.04 -8.71
N LEU A 410 5.34 19.61 -7.56
CA LEU A 410 5.58 21.05 -7.45
C LEU A 410 6.89 21.49 -8.11
N LEU A 411 7.92 20.64 -8.15
CA LEU A 411 9.12 20.91 -8.93
C LEU A 411 8.83 21.06 -10.44
N LYS A 412 7.78 20.39 -10.94
CA LYS A 412 7.34 20.49 -12.33
C LYS A 412 6.34 21.63 -12.56
N THR A 413 5.80 22.23 -11.50
CA THR A 413 4.77 23.27 -11.61
C THR A 413 5.45 24.64 -11.63
N SER A 414 5.21 25.43 -12.68
CA SER A 414 5.95 26.68 -12.90
C SER A 414 5.71 27.66 -11.75
N GLY A 415 6.80 28.14 -11.14
CA GLY A 415 6.76 29.10 -10.04
C GLY A 415 6.59 28.50 -8.64
N TYR A 416 6.52 27.17 -8.53
CA TYR A 416 6.33 26.46 -7.25
C TYR A 416 7.55 25.65 -6.80
N GLU A 417 8.71 25.81 -7.44
CA GLU A 417 9.95 25.12 -7.09
C GLU A 417 10.44 25.51 -5.68
N SER A 418 10.16 26.76 -5.25
CA SER A 418 10.43 27.20 -3.88
C SER A 418 9.58 26.44 -2.86
N LEU A 419 8.28 26.31 -3.13
CA LEU A 419 7.35 25.55 -2.28
C LEU A 419 7.76 24.08 -2.19
N ALA A 420 8.16 23.48 -3.31
CA ALA A 420 8.67 22.11 -3.35
C ALA A 420 9.88 21.94 -2.39
N ARG A 421 10.84 22.87 -2.43
CA ARG A 421 12.01 22.85 -1.53
C ARG A 421 11.62 23.04 -0.06
N ILE A 422 10.62 23.87 0.23
CA ILE A 422 10.11 24.05 1.60
C ILE A 422 9.51 22.73 2.11
N ILE A 423 8.71 22.03 1.31
CA ILE A 423 8.11 20.74 1.68
C ILE A 423 9.19 19.69 1.96
N ARG A 424 10.17 19.56 1.05
CA ARG A 424 11.34 18.70 1.23
C ARG A 424 12.05 19.00 2.55
N GLN A 425 12.39 20.26 2.80
CA GLN A 425 13.13 20.66 4.01
C GLN A 425 12.33 20.36 5.29
N ARG A 426 11.04 20.68 5.32
CA ARG A 426 10.19 20.44 6.48
C ARG A 426 10.03 18.96 6.79
N TRP A 427 9.84 18.14 5.76
CA TRP A 427 9.77 16.69 5.90
C TRP A 427 11.08 16.08 6.40
N MET A 428 12.22 16.47 5.82
CA MET A 428 13.53 16.00 6.27
C MET A 428 13.81 16.40 7.72
N ASN A 429 13.51 17.65 8.10
CA ASN A 429 13.70 18.14 9.47
C ASN A 429 12.91 17.32 10.51
N ILE A 430 11.66 16.96 10.21
CA ILE A 430 10.87 16.14 11.14
C ILE A 430 11.41 14.71 11.23
N ASN A 431 11.86 14.12 10.10
CA ASN A 431 12.51 12.81 10.11
C ASN A 431 13.77 12.82 10.98
N GLU A 432 14.67 13.79 10.76
CA GLU A 432 15.91 13.95 11.51
C GLU A 432 15.66 14.17 13.00
N ARG A 433 14.70 15.03 13.37
CA ARG A 433 14.40 15.27 14.80
C ARG A 433 13.89 13.99 15.47
N VAL A 434 12.91 13.31 14.86
CA VAL A 434 12.36 12.08 15.44
C VAL A 434 13.43 11.00 15.52
N PHE A 435 14.26 10.87 14.50
CA PHE A 435 15.38 9.94 14.50
C PHE A 435 16.37 10.27 15.63
N ASN A 436 16.77 11.53 15.80
CA ASN A 436 17.66 11.95 16.89
C ASN A 436 17.07 11.67 18.29
N ASN A 437 15.75 11.73 18.43
CA ASN A 437 15.06 11.47 19.71
C ASN A 437 14.83 9.97 19.98
N THR A 438 14.72 9.14 18.95
CA THR A 438 14.21 7.76 19.08
C THR A 438 15.13 6.67 18.51
N GLY A 439 16.08 7.05 17.65
CA GLY A 439 16.88 6.17 16.82
C GLY A 439 16.13 5.55 15.64
N LYS A 440 14.87 5.95 15.40
CA LYS A 440 13.93 5.24 14.50
C LYS A 440 13.39 6.12 13.38
N MET A 441 13.21 5.49 12.22
CA MET A 441 12.38 6.00 11.13
C MET A 441 10.98 5.38 11.23
N MET A 442 9.96 6.23 11.11
CA MET A 442 8.57 5.86 11.37
C MET A 442 7.79 5.66 10.08
N GLU A 443 6.71 4.88 10.15
CA GLU A 443 5.73 4.71 9.07
C GLU A 443 5.14 6.06 8.59
N LYS A 444 4.81 6.96 9.53
CA LYS A 444 4.13 8.24 9.32
C LYS A 444 4.46 9.23 10.43
N TYR A 445 4.19 10.52 10.21
CA TYR A 445 4.57 11.62 11.11
C TYR A 445 3.42 12.60 11.33
N ASP A 446 3.29 13.16 12.54
CA ASP A 446 2.40 14.30 12.80
C ASP A 446 3.08 15.55 12.23
N VAL A 447 2.56 16.06 11.13
CA VAL A 447 3.18 17.20 10.42
C VAL A 447 2.69 18.56 10.95
N ILE A 448 1.79 18.55 11.93
CA ILE A 448 1.26 19.74 12.59
C ILE A 448 2.06 20.01 13.87
N ASP A 449 1.93 19.11 14.85
CA ASP A 449 2.67 19.18 16.10
C ASP A 449 3.85 18.23 16.00
N THR A 450 4.92 18.80 15.50
CA THR A 450 6.08 18.03 15.10
C THR A 450 6.83 17.42 16.32
N ASN A 451 6.45 17.77 17.55
CA ASN A 451 6.95 17.15 18.79
C ASN A 451 6.15 15.91 19.22
N LYS A 452 5.02 15.60 18.57
CA LYS A 452 4.21 14.41 18.86
C LYS A 452 4.58 13.25 17.95
N LEU A 453 4.40 12.04 18.48
CA LEU A 453 4.37 10.84 17.66
C LEU A 453 3.03 10.78 16.92
N ALA A 454 3.09 10.44 15.64
CA ALA A 454 1.90 10.18 14.84
C ALA A 454 1.10 8.99 15.39
N GLY A 455 -0.21 9.01 15.17
CA GLY A 455 -1.12 7.95 15.62
C GLY A 455 -2.32 7.77 14.70
N GLY A 456 -3.40 7.19 15.25
CA GLY A 456 -4.64 6.93 14.52
C GLY A 456 -4.65 5.61 13.73
N GLY A 457 -5.84 5.22 13.27
CA GLY A 457 -6.04 3.97 12.51
C GLY A 457 -6.14 2.71 13.36
N LEU A 458 -5.89 1.56 12.74
CA LEU A 458 -6.17 0.25 13.33
C LEU A 458 -5.04 -0.32 14.20
N TYR A 459 -3.82 0.20 14.13
CA TYR A 459 -2.66 -0.36 14.82
C TYR A 459 -1.69 0.75 15.25
N GLU A 460 -0.79 0.42 16.18
CA GLU A 460 0.25 1.34 16.65
C GLU A 460 1.25 1.66 15.54
N THR A 461 1.81 2.87 15.54
CA THR A 461 2.77 3.30 14.51
C THR A 461 3.98 2.36 14.44
N GLN A 462 4.34 1.95 13.23
CA GLN A 462 5.43 0.99 12.98
C GLN A 462 6.79 1.68 12.78
N ASP A 463 7.87 0.96 13.09
CA ASP A 463 9.25 1.35 12.87
C ASP A 463 9.92 0.57 11.73
N GLY A 464 10.92 1.19 11.12
CA GLY A 464 11.60 0.70 9.93
C GLY A 464 12.07 1.88 9.09
N PHE A 465 11.25 2.54 8.28
CA PHE A 465 10.13 1.99 7.53
C PHE A 465 10.48 2.18 6.05
N GLY A 466 10.36 1.13 5.23
CA GLY A 466 10.92 1.07 3.87
C GLY A 466 10.74 2.34 3.03
N TRP A 467 9.51 2.84 2.89
CA TRP A 467 9.24 4.05 2.10
C TRP A 467 9.81 5.34 2.68
N THR A 468 10.02 5.44 3.99
CA THR A 468 10.41 6.67 4.70
C THR A 468 11.90 6.80 4.53
N ASN A 469 12.60 5.69 4.70
CA ASN A 469 14.03 5.56 4.43
C ASN A 469 14.30 5.84 2.94
N GLY A 470 13.46 5.28 2.07
CA GLY A 470 13.56 5.46 0.63
C GLY A 470 13.42 6.91 0.19
N VAL A 471 12.34 7.56 0.62
CA VAL A 471 12.06 8.97 0.34
C VAL A 471 13.08 9.89 1.00
N TYR A 472 13.51 9.60 2.23
CA TYR A 472 14.54 10.40 2.91
C TYR A 472 15.86 10.38 2.15
N LEU A 473 16.37 9.20 1.78
CA LEU A 473 17.61 9.10 0.99
C LEU A 473 17.46 9.77 -0.38
N GLU A 474 16.34 9.58 -1.06
CA GLU A 474 16.09 10.24 -2.33
C GLU A 474 16.12 11.76 -2.19
N MET A 475 15.39 12.31 -1.21
CA MET A 475 15.41 13.74 -0.94
C MET A 475 16.79 14.21 -0.48
N LEU A 476 17.54 13.45 0.30
CA LEU A 476 18.88 13.80 0.77
C LEU A 476 19.85 14.02 -0.40
N TYR A 477 19.84 13.11 -1.38
CA TYR A 477 20.74 13.16 -2.53
C TYR A 477 20.17 13.89 -3.75
N ASP A 478 18.92 14.36 -3.70
CA ASP A 478 18.34 15.23 -4.72
C ASP A 478 18.98 16.62 -4.67
N ASN A 479 20.20 16.68 -5.22
CA ASN A 479 20.85 17.92 -5.62
C ASN A 479 20.23 18.28 -6.96
N ASN A 480 19.43 19.37 -7.01
CA ASN A 480 18.63 19.90 -8.14
C ASN A 480 19.37 20.13 -9.50
N SER A 481 20.34 19.29 -9.84
CA SER A 481 21.31 19.32 -10.93
C SER A 481 21.31 18.04 -11.76
N ASP A 482 20.60 16.97 -11.34
CA ASP A 482 20.49 15.74 -12.14
C ASP A 482 19.05 15.47 -12.61
N PRO A 483 18.68 15.93 -13.82
CA PRO A 483 17.37 15.68 -14.39
C PRO A 483 17.14 14.20 -14.78
N GLN A 484 18.08 13.28 -14.58
CA GLN A 484 17.90 11.88 -15.01
C GLN A 484 16.91 11.05 -14.17
N LEU A 485 16.46 11.55 -13.03
CA LEU A 485 15.39 10.91 -12.25
C LEU A 485 14.01 11.55 -12.48
N SER A 486 13.86 12.41 -13.51
CA SER A 486 12.64 13.15 -13.83
C SER A 486 11.55 12.30 -14.51
N ILE A 487 11.01 11.30 -13.80
CA ILE A 487 9.67 10.78 -14.13
C ILE A 487 8.61 11.74 -13.66
#